data_AF-A0A2H0BE81-F1
#
_entry.id   AF-A0A2H0BE81-F1
#
_cell.length_a   1.000
_cell.length_b   1.000
_cell.length_c   1.000
_cell.angle_alpha   90.00
_cell.angle_beta   90.00
_cell.angle_gamma   90.00
#
_symmetry.space_group_name_H-M   'P 1'
#
loop_
_entity.id
_entity.type
_entity.pdbx_description
1 polymer ?
#
loop_
_entity_poly.entity_id
_entity_poly.type
_entity_poly.pdbx_seq_one_letter_code
_entity_poly.pdbx_strand_id
1 'polypeptide(L)'
;MKKLNKNQWIAVSASLAFLTYLLFAGPIMNLFNPPADNLNTDSQMPESGFVAEEVSIGNGASAEPGDTLTVHYVGTLTDGKVFDSSLDRGAPISFTLGVAQVIRGWDEGLVGMQVGGKRTLIIAPDYAYGAEGAGPIPPNSTLIFEVELIDVEKPASR
;
A
#
# COMPACT_ATOMS: atom_id res chain seq x y z
N MET A 1 -19.68 -15.67 -29.99
CA MET A 1 -18.91 -15.04 -28.88
C MET A 1 -18.51 -13.63 -29.32
N LYS A 2 -19.06 -12.58 -28.68
CA LYS A 2 -18.73 -11.18 -29.02
C LYS A 2 -17.35 -10.85 -28.42
N LYS A 3 -16.36 -10.54 -29.26
CA LYS A 3 -15.06 -10.04 -28.79
C LYS A 3 -15.25 -8.64 -28.21
N LEU A 4 -15.02 -8.48 -26.91
CA LEU A 4 -15.03 -7.19 -26.23
C LEU A 4 -13.77 -6.39 -26.60
N ASN A 5 -13.92 -5.07 -26.70
CA ASN A 5 -12.82 -4.16 -27.07
C ASN A 5 -11.91 -3.85 -25.86
N LYS A 6 -10.72 -3.29 -26.14
CA LYS A 6 -9.67 -3.01 -25.15
C LYS A 6 -10.14 -2.08 -24.00
N ASN A 7 -11.14 -1.24 -24.25
CA ASN A 7 -11.68 -0.29 -23.27
C ASN A 7 -12.75 -0.93 -22.37
N GLN A 8 -13.43 -1.98 -22.84
CA GLN A 8 -14.35 -2.77 -22.02
C GLN A 8 -13.62 -3.74 -21.08
N TRP A 9 -12.36 -4.10 -21.37
CA TRP A 9 -11.51 -4.86 -20.44
C TRP A 9 -11.17 -4.06 -19.18
N ILE A 10 -10.82 -2.77 -19.32
CA ILE A 10 -10.50 -1.88 -18.19
C ILE A 10 -11.71 -1.70 -17.25
N ALA A 11 -12.91 -1.62 -17.81
CA ALA A 11 -14.15 -1.51 -17.04
C ALA A 11 -14.52 -2.80 -16.30
N VAL A 12 -14.25 -3.97 -16.88
CA VAL A 12 -14.56 -5.28 -16.25
C VAL A 12 -13.55 -5.61 -15.15
N SER A 13 -12.27 -5.25 -15.30
CA SER A 13 -11.27 -5.42 -14.23
C SER A 13 -11.50 -4.47 -13.05
N ALA A 14 -11.88 -3.21 -13.31
CA ALA A 14 -12.24 -2.25 -12.25
C ALA A 14 -13.50 -2.68 -11.46
N SER A 15 -14.49 -3.27 -12.15
CA SER A 15 -15.74 -3.73 -11.52
C SER A 15 -15.55 -4.97 -10.65
N LEU A 16 -14.64 -5.88 -11.05
CA LEU A 16 -14.32 -7.06 -10.25
C LEU A 16 -13.45 -6.70 -9.04
N ALA A 17 -12.50 -5.76 -9.21
CA ALA A 17 -11.72 -5.20 -8.10
C ALA A 17 -12.61 -4.51 -7.05
N PHE A 18 -13.66 -3.79 -7.49
CA PHE A 18 -14.62 -3.14 -6.59
C PHE A 18 -15.52 -4.15 -5.83
N LEU A 19 -15.83 -5.30 -6.44
CA LEU A 19 -16.63 -6.36 -5.80
C LEU A 19 -15.78 -7.24 -4.87
N THR A 20 -14.51 -7.47 -5.19
CA THR A 20 -13.56 -8.12 -4.27
C THR A 20 -13.19 -7.20 -3.10
N TYR A 21 -13.08 -5.88 -3.35
CA TYR A 21 -12.89 -4.88 -2.30
C TYR A 21 -14.01 -4.95 -1.26
N LEU A 22 -15.28 -5.13 -1.66
CA LEU A 22 -16.39 -5.28 -0.72
C LEU A 22 -16.41 -6.60 0.07
N LEU A 23 -15.76 -7.65 -0.41
CA LEU A 23 -15.71 -8.95 0.27
C LEU A 23 -14.49 -9.14 1.17
N PHE A 24 -13.40 -8.39 0.94
CA PHE A 24 -12.19 -8.40 1.78
C PHE A 24 -12.01 -7.15 2.65
N ALA A 25 -12.68 -6.02 2.37
CA ALA A 25 -12.60 -4.81 3.21
C ALA A 25 -13.42 -4.88 4.51
N GLY A 26 -14.13 -5.97 4.80
CA GLY A 26 -14.94 -6.12 6.01
C GLY A 26 -14.17 -5.88 7.32
N PRO A 27 -12.95 -6.42 7.52
CA PRO A 27 -12.12 -6.14 8.69
C PRO A 27 -11.53 -4.72 8.66
N ILE A 28 -11.11 -4.22 7.49
CA ILE A 28 -10.47 -2.91 7.36
C ILE A 28 -11.47 -1.76 7.58
N MET A 29 -12.69 -1.86 7.07
CA MET A 29 -13.73 -0.83 7.27
C MET A 29 -14.08 -0.64 8.75
N ASN A 30 -14.00 -1.69 9.57
CA ASN A 30 -14.21 -1.59 11.02
C ASN A 30 -13.10 -0.76 11.72
N LEU A 31 -11.88 -0.73 11.19
CA LEU A 31 -10.81 0.13 11.74
C LEU A 31 -11.09 1.62 11.51
N PHE A 32 -11.88 1.96 10.47
CA PHE A 32 -12.13 3.34 10.06
C PHE A 32 -13.51 3.89 10.46
N ASN A 33 -14.43 3.05 10.94
CA ASN A 33 -15.76 3.49 11.42
C ASN A 33 -16.16 2.78 12.73
N PRO A 34 -15.49 3.10 13.86
CA PRO A 34 -15.85 2.51 15.15
C PRO A 34 -17.23 2.98 15.61
N PRO A 35 -18.02 2.13 16.31
CA PRO A 35 -19.21 2.59 17.02
C PRO A 35 -18.83 3.67 18.04
N ALA A 36 -19.65 4.71 18.16
CA ALA A 36 -19.33 5.97 18.85
C ALA A 36 -19.11 5.89 20.39
N ASP A 37 -18.99 4.70 20.97
CA ASP A 37 -18.98 4.51 22.44
C ASP A 37 -17.59 4.24 23.06
N ASN A 38 -16.50 4.36 22.30
CA ASN A 38 -15.14 4.22 22.83
C ASN A 38 -14.10 5.05 22.08
N LEU A 39 -13.95 6.33 22.47
CA LEU A 39 -12.92 7.25 21.99
C LEU A 39 -11.52 6.90 22.55
N ASN A 40 -11.01 5.72 22.22
CA ASN A 40 -9.57 5.44 22.21
C ASN A 40 -9.19 5.09 20.76
N THR A 41 -9.10 6.12 19.92
CA THR A 41 -8.72 6.03 18.50
C THR A 41 -7.31 5.47 18.28
N ASP A 42 -6.54 5.29 19.36
CA ASP A 42 -5.21 4.69 19.43
C ASP A 42 -5.25 3.13 19.50
N SER A 43 -6.42 2.53 19.70
CA SER A 43 -6.55 1.10 20.04
C SER A 43 -6.64 0.15 18.83
N GLN A 44 -6.50 0.65 17.60
CA GLN A 44 -6.81 -0.12 16.39
C GLN A 44 -5.61 -0.33 15.46
N MET A 45 -4.54 0.45 15.60
CA MET A 45 -3.28 0.14 14.95
C MET A 45 -2.49 -0.85 15.81
N PRO A 46 -1.83 -1.86 15.21
CA PRO A 46 -0.91 -2.71 15.95
C PRO A 46 0.27 -1.91 16.49
N GLU A 47 0.94 -2.41 17.53
CA GLU A 47 2.17 -1.79 18.06
C GLU A 47 3.27 -1.60 16.99
N SER A 48 3.20 -2.37 15.90
CA SER A 48 4.06 -2.21 14.73
C SER A 48 3.80 -0.93 13.93
N GLY A 49 2.77 -0.13 14.25
CA GLY A 49 2.49 1.16 13.62
C GLY A 49 2.04 1.11 12.15
N PHE A 50 1.89 -0.10 11.59
CA PHE A 50 1.28 -0.32 10.29
C PHE A 50 0.59 -1.69 10.24
N VAL A 51 -0.38 -1.81 9.34
CA VAL A 51 -1.00 -3.07 8.93
C VAL A 51 -0.60 -3.36 7.48
N ALA A 52 -0.24 -4.60 7.19
CA ALA A 52 0.09 -5.08 5.86
C ALA A 52 -0.85 -6.22 5.47
N GLU A 53 -1.67 -6.00 4.46
CA GLU A 53 -2.61 -7.01 3.95
C GLU A 53 -2.24 -7.39 2.51
N GLU A 54 -2.06 -8.69 2.29
CA GLU A 54 -1.80 -9.20 0.96
C GLU A 54 -3.10 -9.25 0.14
N VAL A 55 -3.15 -8.47 -0.94
CA VAL A 55 -4.27 -8.46 -1.89
C VAL A 55 -4.12 -9.59 -2.89
N SER A 56 -2.89 -9.84 -3.35
CA SER A 56 -2.57 -10.99 -4.19
C SER A 56 -1.10 -11.37 -4.02
N ILE A 57 -0.82 -12.63 -3.66
CA ILE A 57 0.54 -13.12 -3.53
C ILE A 57 1.18 -13.23 -4.91
N GLY A 58 2.39 -12.68 -5.06
CA GLY A 58 3.22 -12.83 -6.25
C GLY A 58 3.73 -14.25 -6.45
N ASN A 59 4.60 -14.45 -7.44
CA ASN A 59 5.25 -15.75 -7.66
C ASN A 59 6.75 -15.63 -7.99
N GLY A 60 7.29 -14.41 -7.96
CA GLY A 60 8.71 -14.16 -8.16
C GLY A 60 9.50 -14.08 -6.86
N ALA A 61 10.66 -13.42 -6.92
CA ALA A 61 11.55 -13.27 -5.78
C ALA A 61 10.87 -12.56 -4.60
N SER A 62 11.23 -12.96 -3.38
CA SER A 62 10.80 -12.29 -2.16
C SER A 62 11.69 -11.08 -1.87
N ALA A 63 11.06 -9.98 -1.48
CA ALA A 63 11.70 -8.77 -0.99
C ALA A 63 12.31 -9.02 0.39
N GLU A 64 13.61 -8.78 0.51
CA GLU A 64 14.38 -8.91 1.74
C GLU A 64 15.14 -7.61 2.04
N PRO A 65 15.45 -7.31 3.32
CA PRO A 65 16.25 -6.14 3.67
C PRO A 65 17.58 -6.11 2.90
N GLY A 66 17.90 -4.95 2.32
CA GLY A 66 19.07 -4.73 1.46
C GLY A 66 18.80 -4.88 -0.05
N ASP A 67 17.66 -5.45 -0.44
CA ASP A 67 17.25 -5.51 -1.84
C ASP A 67 16.84 -4.12 -2.36
N THR A 68 17.04 -3.90 -3.66
CA THR A 68 16.41 -2.75 -4.34
C THR A 68 15.07 -3.20 -4.91
N LEU A 69 13.99 -2.59 -4.43
CA LEU A 69 12.64 -2.86 -4.89
C LEU A 69 12.27 -1.87 -5.98
N THR A 70 11.53 -2.33 -6.99
CA THR A 70 10.83 -1.46 -7.93
C THR A 70 9.33 -1.69 -7.80
N VAL A 71 8.57 -0.62 -7.54
CA VAL A 71 7.14 -0.73 -7.23
C VAL A 71 6.29 0.28 -7.98
N HIS A 72 5.07 -0.14 -8.31
CA HIS A 72 3.96 0.77 -8.53
C HIS A 72 3.16 0.93 -7.24
N TYR A 73 2.57 2.10 -7.05
CA TYR A 73 1.70 2.40 -5.93
C TYR A 73 0.67 3.50 -6.22
N VAL A 74 -0.37 3.53 -5.39
CA VAL A 74 -1.30 4.64 -5.18
C VAL A 74 -1.39 4.89 -3.67
N GLY A 75 -1.21 6.15 -3.25
CA GLY A 75 -1.31 6.60 -1.87
C GLY A 75 -2.54 7.48 -1.65
N THR A 76 -3.36 7.14 -0.66
CA THR A 76 -4.59 7.85 -0.30
C THR A 76 -4.66 8.20 1.18
N LEU A 77 -5.37 9.28 1.48
CA LEU A 77 -5.83 9.59 2.83
C LEU A 77 -7.05 8.71 3.19
N THR A 78 -7.41 8.66 4.46
CA THR A 78 -8.56 7.88 4.95
C THR A 78 -9.92 8.37 4.41
N ASP A 79 -9.99 9.60 3.90
CA ASP A 79 -11.16 10.15 3.19
C ASP A 79 -11.23 9.71 1.71
N GLY A 80 -10.27 8.89 1.25
CA GLY A 80 -10.17 8.40 -0.12
C GLY A 80 -9.45 9.34 -1.09
N LYS A 81 -9.01 10.53 -0.63
CA LYS A 81 -8.29 11.46 -1.49
C LYS A 81 -6.89 10.91 -1.82
N VAL A 82 -6.62 10.72 -3.11
CA VAL A 82 -5.28 10.40 -3.62
C VAL A 82 -4.37 11.60 -3.37
N PHE A 83 -3.25 11.38 -2.69
CA PHE A 83 -2.20 12.39 -2.50
C PHE A 83 -1.00 12.14 -3.40
N ASP A 84 -0.77 10.89 -3.81
CA ASP A 84 0.30 10.54 -4.73
C ASP A 84 0.04 9.21 -5.47
N SER A 85 0.54 9.08 -6.71
CA SER A 85 0.35 7.89 -7.55
C SER A 85 1.48 7.75 -8.58
N SER A 86 2.17 6.61 -8.55
CA SER A 86 3.15 6.25 -9.59
C SER A 86 2.50 6.00 -10.95
N LEU A 87 1.23 5.58 -10.96
CA LEU A 87 0.47 5.29 -12.17
C LEU A 87 0.13 6.59 -12.91
N ASP A 88 -0.22 7.65 -12.17
CA ASP A 88 -0.51 8.97 -12.73
C ASP A 88 0.75 9.61 -13.33
N ARG A 89 1.92 9.33 -12.73
CA ARG A 89 3.22 9.73 -13.28
C ARG A 89 3.69 8.85 -14.44
N GLY A 90 3.09 7.68 -14.63
CA GLY A 90 3.47 6.73 -15.67
C GLY A 90 4.81 6.02 -15.48
N ALA A 91 5.39 6.06 -14.27
CA ALA A 91 6.67 5.44 -13.97
C ALA A 91 6.73 4.90 -12.52
N PRO A 92 7.26 3.67 -12.32
CA PRO A 92 7.47 3.13 -10.97
C PRO A 92 8.58 3.88 -10.24
N ILE A 93 8.71 3.61 -8.94
CA ILE A 93 9.84 4.10 -8.14
C ILE A 93 10.71 2.93 -7.67
N SER A 94 11.99 3.22 -7.44
CA SER A 94 12.93 2.24 -6.90
C SER A 94 13.62 2.78 -5.65
N PHE A 95 13.80 1.91 -4.65
CA PHE A 95 14.45 2.24 -3.38
C PHE A 95 15.04 0.97 -2.76
N THR A 96 16.04 1.14 -1.89
CA THR A 96 16.59 0.03 -1.12
C THR A 96 15.75 -0.21 0.13
N LEU A 97 15.35 -1.46 0.36
CA LEU A 97 14.51 -1.87 1.49
C LEU A 97 15.34 -2.02 2.76
N GLY A 98 14.80 -1.56 3.89
CA GLY A 98 15.36 -1.74 5.23
C GLY A 98 16.51 -0.77 5.56
N VAL A 99 16.63 0.34 4.83
CA VAL A 99 17.71 1.34 5.04
C VAL A 99 17.16 2.76 5.28
N ALA A 100 15.88 2.89 5.61
CA ALA A 100 15.20 4.16 5.86
C ALA A 100 15.29 5.18 4.70
N GLN A 101 15.32 4.70 3.45
CA GLN A 101 15.21 5.55 2.26
C GLN A 101 13.78 6.05 2.02
N VAL A 102 12.79 5.31 2.53
CA VAL A 102 11.36 5.60 2.47
C VAL A 102 10.77 5.65 3.88
N ILE A 103 9.49 6.02 4.00
CA ILE A 103 8.79 6.02 5.30
C ILE A 103 8.86 4.65 5.97
N ARG A 104 8.91 4.63 7.30
CA ARG A 104 9.12 3.42 8.09
C ARG A 104 8.09 2.33 7.80
N GLY A 105 6.82 2.71 7.59
CA GLY A 105 5.77 1.75 7.23
C GLY A 105 6.00 1.03 5.89
N TRP A 106 6.72 1.65 4.94
CA TRP A 106 7.16 0.95 3.72
C TRP A 106 8.38 0.08 3.99
N ASP A 107 9.35 0.62 4.72
CA ASP A 107 10.63 -0.03 5.02
C ASP A 107 10.43 -1.36 5.78
N GLU A 108 9.42 -1.41 6.66
CA GLU A 108 9.05 -2.61 7.41
C GLU A 108 7.90 -3.39 6.74
N GLY A 109 6.89 -2.70 6.18
CA GLY A 109 5.66 -3.34 5.68
C GLY A 109 5.80 -4.05 4.34
N LEU A 110 6.85 -3.79 3.56
CA LEU A 110 7.11 -4.45 2.28
C LEU A 110 8.01 -5.68 2.38
N VAL A 111 8.58 -5.95 3.56
CA VAL A 111 9.36 -7.17 3.81
C VAL A 111 8.52 -8.41 3.49
N GLY A 112 9.11 -9.36 2.78
CA GLY A 112 8.47 -10.63 2.40
C GLY A 112 7.44 -10.53 1.27
N MET A 113 7.22 -9.35 0.69
CA MET A 113 6.37 -9.22 -0.51
C MET A 113 7.05 -9.92 -1.70
N GLN A 114 6.28 -10.61 -2.53
CA GLN A 114 6.81 -11.33 -3.70
C GLN A 114 6.56 -10.56 -4.99
N VAL A 115 7.53 -10.60 -5.91
CA VAL A 115 7.39 -9.97 -7.24
C VAL A 115 6.14 -10.47 -7.95
N GLY A 116 5.40 -9.52 -8.54
CA GLY A 116 4.07 -9.71 -9.13
C GLY A 116 2.93 -9.64 -8.11
N GLY A 117 3.23 -9.50 -6.82
CA GLY A 117 2.25 -9.40 -5.75
C GLY A 117 1.66 -8.00 -5.59
N LYS A 118 0.56 -7.92 -4.86
CA LYS A 118 -0.11 -6.68 -4.47
C LYS A 118 -0.42 -6.69 -2.99
N ARG A 119 -0.16 -5.56 -2.34
CA ARG A 119 -0.30 -5.40 -0.89
C ARG A 119 -0.91 -4.05 -0.57
N THR A 120 -1.83 -4.04 0.39
CA THR A 120 -2.34 -2.81 1.00
C THR A 120 -1.59 -2.57 2.30
N LEU A 121 -1.02 -1.36 2.45
CA LEU A 121 -0.42 -0.90 3.69
C LEU A 121 -1.29 0.20 4.29
N ILE A 122 -1.63 0.07 5.57
CA ILE A 122 -2.23 1.14 6.35
C ILE A 122 -1.19 1.57 7.38
N ILE A 123 -0.78 2.83 7.34
CA ILE A 123 0.41 3.30 8.05
C ILE A 123 0.00 4.42 8.99
N ALA A 124 0.25 4.22 10.28
CA ALA A 124 0.01 5.24 11.31
C ALA A 124 0.93 6.45 11.10
N PRO A 125 0.55 7.64 11.59
CA PRO A 125 1.32 8.85 11.32
C PRO A 125 2.80 8.77 11.73
N ASP A 126 3.10 8.16 12.87
CA ASP A 126 4.47 8.02 13.39
C ASP A 126 5.35 7.08 12.56
N TYR A 127 4.74 6.25 11.70
CA TYR A 127 5.42 5.40 10.71
C TYR A 127 5.38 6.01 9.30
N ALA A 128 4.80 7.20 9.16
CA ALA A 128 4.68 7.97 7.94
C ALA A 128 5.36 9.34 8.10
N TYR A 129 4.59 10.45 8.06
CA TYR A 129 5.09 11.83 8.09
C TYR A 129 4.81 12.57 9.42
N GLY A 130 4.29 11.86 10.42
CA GLY A 130 4.11 12.35 11.79
C GLY A 130 3.31 13.64 11.90
N ALA A 131 3.60 14.41 12.95
CA ALA A 131 2.93 15.67 13.27
C ALA A 131 3.24 16.82 12.29
N GLU A 132 4.25 16.69 11.44
CA GLU A 132 4.63 17.72 10.48
C GLU A 132 3.86 17.57 9.15
N GLY A 133 3.52 16.33 8.77
CA GLY A 133 2.96 16.05 7.45
C GLY A 133 4.01 16.24 6.34
N ALA A 134 3.57 16.21 5.08
CA ALA A 134 4.46 16.39 3.93
C ALA A 134 3.69 16.79 2.67
N GLY A 135 4.03 17.93 2.06
CA GLY A 135 3.40 18.40 0.82
C GLY A 135 1.87 18.45 0.94
N PRO A 136 1.10 17.66 0.15
CA PRO A 136 -0.36 17.60 0.24
C PRO A 136 -0.90 16.79 1.43
N ILE A 137 -0.04 16.15 2.22
CA ILE A 137 -0.39 15.27 3.34
C ILE A 137 -0.45 16.11 4.63
N PRO A 138 -1.63 16.20 5.29
CA PRO A 138 -1.75 16.92 6.56
C PRO A 138 -0.94 16.27 7.71
N PRO A 139 -0.59 17.04 8.75
CA PRO A 139 -0.17 16.53 10.05
C PRO A 139 -1.00 15.36 10.57
N ASN A 140 -0.36 14.40 11.22
CA ASN A 140 -1.01 13.27 11.91
C ASN A 140 -1.94 12.43 11.01
N SER A 141 -1.62 12.34 9.72
CA SER A 141 -2.44 11.57 8.77
C SER A 141 -2.06 10.09 8.77
N THR A 142 -3.07 9.22 8.94
CA THR A 142 -2.96 7.81 8.58
C THR A 142 -3.01 7.70 7.06
N LEU A 143 -2.07 6.94 6.49
CA LEU A 143 -1.96 6.77 5.05
C LEU A 143 -2.35 5.35 4.65
N ILE A 144 -2.98 5.23 3.50
CA ILE A 144 -3.29 3.95 2.87
C ILE A 144 -2.53 3.88 1.55
N PHE A 145 -1.78 2.80 1.34
CA PHE A 145 -1.09 2.54 0.09
C PHE A 145 -1.52 1.22 -0.51
N GLU A 146 -1.88 1.22 -1.78
CA GLU A 146 -1.91 0.02 -2.59
C GLU A 146 -0.57 -0.06 -3.34
N VAL A 147 0.19 -1.13 -3.13
CA VAL A 147 1.53 -1.33 -3.69
C VAL A 147 1.53 -2.60 -4.54
N GLU A 148 2.15 -2.52 -5.72
CA GLU A 148 2.44 -3.64 -6.62
C GLU A 148 3.96 -3.76 -6.77
N LEU A 149 4.50 -4.93 -6.41
CA LEU A 149 5.94 -5.20 -6.51
C LEU A 149 6.28 -5.67 -7.92
N ILE A 150 7.03 -4.84 -8.64
CA ILE A 150 7.36 -5.07 -10.05
C ILE A 150 8.67 -5.86 -10.19
N ASP A 151 9.66 -5.54 -9.37
CA ASP A 151 10.97 -6.19 -9.45
C ASP A 151 11.72 -6.14 -8.11
N VAL A 152 12.66 -7.07 -7.94
CA VAL A 152 13.59 -7.19 -6.80
C VAL A 152 14.99 -7.42 -7.35
N GLU A 153 15.88 -6.46 -7.14
CA GLU A 153 17.30 -6.58 -7.44
C GLU A 153 18.08 -6.88 -6.15
N LYS A 154 18.76 -8.03 -6.14
CA LYS A 154 19.59 -8.46 -5.00
C LYS A 154 20.89 -7.64 -4.93
N PRO A 155 21.39 -7.30 -3.72
CA PRO A 155 22.67 -6.62 -3.59
C PRO A 155 23.80 -7.49 -4.17
N ALA A 156 24.78 -6.85 -4.81
CA ALA A 156 25.94 -7.56 -5.33
C ALA A 156 26.68 -8.29 -4.20
N SER A 157 26.89 -9.60 -4.35
CA SER A 157 27.70 -10.38 -3.40
C SER A 157 29.13 -9.82 -3.38
N ARG A 158 29.56 -9.28 -2.25
CA ARG A 158 30.95 -8.90 -2.00
C ARG A 158 31.78 -10.09 -1.54
#